data_AF-A0A944N1A9-F1
#
_entry.id   AF-A0A944N1A9-F1
#
_cell.length_a   1.000
_cell.length_b   1.000
_cell.length_c   1.000
_cell.angle_alpha   90.00
_cell.angle_beta   90.00
_cell.angle_gamma   90.00
#
_symmetry.space_group_name_H-M   'P 1'
#
loop_
_entity.id
_entity.type
_entity.pdbx_description
1 polymer ?
#
loop_
_entity_poly.entity_id
_entity_poly.type
_entity_poly.pdbx_seq_one_letter_code
_entity_poly.pdbx_strand_id
1 'polypeptide(L)' 'MKIGDLVKYSEELMGLGTCLGVVIGIDGQAVDVQWMDPHSRKRGVGESVGREFSCELPDFLEVVSENR' A
#
# COMPACT_ATOMS: atom_id res chain seq x y z
N MET A 1 8.38 5.88 8.41
CA MET A 1 8.06 4.80 7.45
C MET A 1 9.34 4.19 6.93
N LYS A 2 9.41 2.86 6.89
CA LYS A 2 10.53 2.06 6.40
C LYS A 2 10.03 0.77 5.75
N ILE A 3 10.90 0.07 5.02
CA ILE A 3 10.57 -1.23 4.42
C ILE A 3 10.11 -2.21 5.52
N GLY A 4 8.99 -2.87 5.25
CA GLY A 4 8.30 -3.79 6.16
C GLY A 4 7.23 -3.15 7.04
N ASP A 5 7.14 -1.81 7.10
CA ASP A 5 6.04 -1.16 7.82
C ASP A 5 4.70 -1.46 7.15
N LEU A 6 3.68 -1.63 7.99
CA LEU A 6 2.29 -1.70 7.56
C LEU A 6 1.75 -0.28 7.39
N VAL A 7 1.18 0.01 6.24
CA VAL A 7 0.63 1.32 5.87
C VAL A 7 -0.81 1.21 5.40
N LYS A 8 -1.51 2.34 5.45
CA LYS A 8 -2.78 2.60 4.77
C LYS A 8 -2.71 3.94 4.04
N TYR A 9 -3.66 4.23 3.17
CA TYR A 9 -3.82 5.59 2.67
C TYR A 9 -4.24 6.54 3.80
N SER A 10 -3.74 7.79 3.75
CA SER A 10 -4.17 8.88 4.61
C SER A 10 -5.69 9.10 4.52
N GLU A 11 -6.33 9.50 5.62
CA GLU A 11 -7.77 9.78 5.67
C GLU A 11 -8.20 10.95 4.77
N GLU A 12 -7.24 11.78 4.33
CA GLU A 12 -7.45 12.83 3.34
C GLU A 12 -7.89 12.26 1.97
N LEU A 13 -7.55 10.99 1.69
CA LEU A 13 -8.00 10.26 0.51
C LEU A 13 -9.30 9.50 0.82
N MET A 14 -10.42 10.22 0.76
CA MET A 14 -11.75 9.69 1.08
C MET A 14 -12.04 8.38 0.33
N GLY A 15 -12.29 7.32 1.10
CA GLY A 15 -12.67 5.99 0.59
C GLY A 15 -11.52 5.00 0.39
N LEU A 16 -10.27 5.41 0.58
CA LEU A 16 -9.09 4.54 0.46
C LEU A 16 -8.40 4.20 1.78
N GLY A 17 -8.77 4.88 2.88
CA GLY A 17 -8.17 4.65 4.20
C GLY A 17 -8.34 3.24 4.78
N THR A 18 -9.18 2.39 4.19
CA THR A 18 -9.33 0.98 4.57
C THR A 18 -8.34 0.05 3.88
N CYS A 19 -7.66 0.50 2.82
CA CYS A 19 -6.70 -0.32 2.09
C CYS A 19 -5.41 -0.44 2.90
N LEU A 20 -5.01 -1.68 3.18
CA LEU A 20 -3.77 -1.99 3.89
C LEU A 20 -2.70 -2.49 2.92
N GLY A 21 -1.47 -2.03 3.11
CA GLY A 21 -0.32 -2.44 2.33
C GLY A 21 0.96 -2.51 3.16
N VAL A 22 1.99 -3.14 2.61
CA VAL A 22 3.31 -3.23 3.23
C VAL A 22 4.30 -2.48 2.36
N VAL A 23 5.16 -1.68 2.99
CA VAL A 23 6.25 -1.01 2.28
C VAL A 23 7.29 -2.05 1.86
N ILE A 24 7.58 -2.12 0.56
CA ILE A 24 8.53 -3.09 -0.01
C ILE A 24 9.77 -2.43 -0.63
N GLY A 25 9.73 -1.11 -0.85
CA GLY A 25 10.81 -0.35 -1.45
C GLY A 25 10.70 1.13 -1.10
N ILE A 26 11.84 1.81 -1.01
CA ILE A 26 11.92 3.26 -0.81
C ILE A 26 13.05 3.78 -1.70
N ASP A 27 12.75 4.74 -2.56
CA ASP A 27 13.74 5.48 -3.35
C ASP A 27 13.49 6.99 -3.21
N GLY A 28 14.27 7.65 -2.34
CA GLY A 28 14.07 9.04 -2.00
C GLY A 28 12.71 9.29 -1.35
N GLN A 29 11.80 9.93 -2.08
CA GLN A 29 10.42 10.20 -1.66
C GLN A 29 9.41 9.21 -2.25
N ALA A 30 9.81 8.33 -3.16
CA ALA A 30 8.91 7.30 -3.70
C ALA A 30 8.88 6.10 -2.75
N VAL A 31 7.68 5.61 -2.44
CA VAL A 31 7.45 4.46 -1.58
C VAL A 31 6.70 3.39 -2.38
N ASP A 32 7.32 2.24 -2.58
CA ASP A 32 6.66 1.09 -3.20
C ASP A 32 5.86 0.34 -2.15
N VAL A 33 4.56 0.19 -2.38
CA VAL A 33 3.63 -0.49 -1.48
C VAL A 33 3.06 -1.73 -2.15
N GLN A 34 3.08 -2.85 -1.43
CA GLN A 34 2.35 -4.05 -1.77
C GLN A 34 1.02 -4.08 -1.00
N TRP A 35 -0.08 -3.89 -1.70
CA TRP A 35 -1.42 -3.87 -1.14
C TRP A 35 -1.96 -5.29 -0.90
N MET A 36 -2.69 -5.43 0.22
CA MET A 36 -3.22 -6.69 0.72
C MET A 36 -4.76 -6.76 0.66
N ASP A 37 -5.41 -5.77 0.06
CA ASP A 37 -6.86 -5.61 0.13
C ASP A 37 -7.64 -6.70 -0.65
N PRO A 38 -8.79 -7.18 -0.14
CA PRO A 38 -9.69 -8.09 -0.88
C PRO A 38 -10.22 -7.51 -2.21
N HIS A 39 -10.33 -6.19 -2.35
CA HIS A 39 -10.76 -5.52 -3.59
C HIS A 39 -9.70 -5.59 -4.69
N SER A 40 -8.41 -5.67 -4.34
CA SER A 40 -7.31 -5.95 -5.27
C SER A 40 -7.46 -7.32 -5.95
N ARG A 41 -8.20 -8.26 -5.34
CA ARG A 41 -8.43 -9.62 -5.90
C ARG A 41 -9.54 -9.68 -6.94
N LYS A 42 -10.39 -8.64 -7.08
CA LYS A 42 -11.63 -8.71 -7.89
C LYS A 42 -11.56 -8.00 -9.24
N ARG A 43 -10.46 -7.31 -9.58
CA ARG A 43 -10.31 -6.61 -10.87
C ARG A 43 -9.31 -7.32 -11.79
N GLY A 44 -9.73 -8.45 -12.37
CA GLY A 44 -8.92 -9.10 -13.43
C GLY A 44 -9.56 -10.38 -13.95
N VAL A 45 -10.16 -10.31 -15.14
CA VAL A 45 -10.48 -11.47 -15.96
C VAL A 45 -9.17 -11.96 -16.58
N GLY A 46 -8.66 -13.08 -16.08
CA GLY A 46 -7.44 -13.69 -16.60
C GLY A 46 -6.18 -13.06 -16.04
N GLU A 47 -5.32 -13.92 -15.52
CA GLU A 47 -3.93 -13.66 -15.13
C GLU A 47 -3.70 -12.93 -13.79
N SER A 48 -3.23 -13.76 -12.85
CA SER A 48 -2.55 -13.43 -11.61
C SER A 48 -3.45 -13.11 -10.41
N VAL A 49 -3.38 -14.01 -9.42
CA VAL A 49 -3.60 -13.75 -7.98
C VAL A 49 -2.49 -12.80 -7.50
N GLY A 50 -2.33 -11.66 -8.17
CA GLY A 50 -1.24 -10.73 -8.02
C GLY A 50 -1.56 -9.81 -6.87
N ARG A 51 -0.65 -9.74 -5.90
CA ARG A 51 -0.65 -8.65 -4.93
C ARG A 51 -0.58 -7.34 -5.73
N GLU A 52 -1.42 -6.38 -5.41
CA GLU A 52 -1.44 -5.09 -6.12
C GLU A 52 -0.24 -4.27 -5.63
N PHE A 53 0.47 -3.61 -6.55
CA PHE A 53 1.63 -2.79 -6.23
C PHE A 53 1.41 -1.37 -6.76
N SER A 54 1.79 -0.37 -5.98
CA SER A 54 1.85 1.01 -6.44
C SER A 54 3.03 1.76 -5.82
N CYS A 55 3.42 2.84 -6.48
CA CYS A 55 4.44 3.77 -5.99
C CYS A 55 3.71 5.01 -5.47
N GLU A 56 3.86 5.31 -4.19
CA GLU A 56 3.15 6.40 -3.51
C GLU A 56 4.11 7.44 -2.95
N LEU A 57 3.61 8.66 -2.74
CA LEU A 57 4.31 9.67 -1.93
C LEU A 57 4.05 9.40 -0.45
N PRO A 58 4.99 9.75 0.45
CA PRO A 58 4.87 9.44 1.88
C PRO A 58 3.68 10.18 2.51
N ASP A 59 3.36 11.38 1.98
CA ASP A 59 2.24 12.21 2.41
C ASP A 59 0.87 11.54 2.20
N PHE A 60 0.78 10.56 1.27
CA PHE A 60 -0.45 9.81 1.01
C PHE A 60 -0.61 8.59 1.91
N LEU A 61 0.37 8.30 2.76
CA LEU A 61 0.44 7.06 3.52
C LEU A 61 0.56 7.32 5.02
N GLU A 62 -0.18 6.53 5.80
CA GLU A 62 -0.10 6.52 7.25
C GLU A 62 0.44 5.17 7.72
N VAL A 63 1.43 5.18 8.62
CA VAL A 63 1.96 3.95 9.22
C VAL A 63 1.00 3.45 10.29
N VAL A 64 0.48 2.24 10.09
CA VAL A 64 -0.46 1.56 10.99
C VAL A 64 0.29 0.70 12.02
N SER A 65 1.39 0.07 11.59
CA SER A 65 2.24 -0.74 12.46
C SER A 65 3.68 -0.70 11.95
N GLU A 66 4.60 -0.44 12.86
CA GLU A 66 6.03 -0.43 12.54
C GLU A 66 6.60 -1.85 12.57
N ASN A 67 7.44 -2.19 11.59
CA ASN A 67 8.29 -3.37 11.69
C ASN A 67 9.40 -3.09 12.72
N ARG A 68 9.71 -4.03 13.63
CA ARG A 68 10.75 -3.81 14.64
C ARG A 68 12.15 -4.10 14.10
#